data_AF-A0A1T1CLF4-F1
#
_entry.id   AF-A0A1T1CLF4-F1
#
_cell.length_a   1.000
_cell.length_b   1.000
_cell.length_c   1.000
_cell.angle_alpha   90.00
_cell.angle_beta   90.00
_cell.angle_gamma   90.00
#
_symmetry.space_group_name_H-M   'P 1'
#
loop_
_entity.id
_entity.type
_entity.pdbx_description
1 polymer ?
#
loop_
_entity_poly.entity_id
_entity_poly.type
_entity_poly.pdbx_seq_one_letter_code
_entity_poly.pdbx_strand_id
1 'polypeptide(L)'
;MKERKIYNVAISCVGSGIGQSVINAIRLSKLPIKTFGLDVNPMAFGIYDCDEFIAIPPVSQKDYVSTLIAKCLKYKIDLLIPGIDNEVLLFAQHLLAFSEAGIKVIVSDHRFLALCRDKAKMSAYLGELSLFSSKAMISKRLSLP
;
A
#
# COMPACT_ATOMS: atom_id res chain seq x y z
N MET A 1 -15.90 7.31 31.94
CA MET A 1 -15.29 7.77 30.68
C MET A 1 -14.84 6.52 29.93
N LYS A 2 -15.27 6.26 28.68
CA LYS A 2 -14.77 5.11 27.90
C LYS A 2 -13.34 5.42 27.47
N GLU A 3 -12.40 4.52 27.76
CA GLU A 3 -11.05 4.60 27.20
C GLU A 3 -11.14 4.64 25.67
N ARG A 4 -10.49 5.63 25.06
CA ARG A 4 -10.39 5.70 23.59
C ARG A 4 -9.36 4.68 23.14
N LYS A 5 -9.82 3.66 22.40
CA LYS A 5 -8.92 2.71 21.72
C LYS A 5 -7.96 3.48 20.80
N ILE A 6 -6.66 3.25 20.97
CA ILE A 6 -5.61 3.72 20.06
C ILE A 6 -5.44 2.67 18.96
N TYR A 7 -5.34 3.11 17.71
CA TYR A 7 -5.07 2.25 16.57
C TYR A 7 -3.61 2.34 16.13
N ASN A 8 -2.96 1.20 15.95
CA ASN A 8 -1.61 1.12 15.41
C ASN A 8 -1.70 1.06 13.88
N VAL A 9 -1.26 2.13 13.21
CA VAL A 9 -1.34 2.27 11.76
C VAL A 9 0.06 2.26 11.16
N ALA A 10 0.33 1.29 10.31
CA ALA A 10 1.56 1.19 9.53
C ALA A 10 1.39 1.87 8.17
N ILE A 11 2.37 2.68 7.77
CA ILE A 11 2.46 3.31 6.45
C ILE A 11 3.75 2.84 5.80
N SER A 12 3.70 2.27 4.59
CA SER A 12 4.91 1.91 3.86
C SER A 12 5.43 3.03 2.97
N CYS A 13 6.71 2.93 2.59
CA CYS A 13 7.44 3.92 1.80
C CYS A 13 7.27 5.34 2.35
N VAL A 14 7.46 5.52 3.66
CA VAL A 14 7.30 6.83 4.32
C VAL A 14 8.28 7.89 3.83
N GLY A 15 9.37 7.51 3.15
CA GLY A 15 10.22 8.47 2.44
C GLY A 15 9.56 9.16 1.25
N SER A 16 8.49 8.57 0.68
CA SER A 16 7.80 9.08 -0.50
C SER A 16 6.84 10.22 -0.19
N GLY A 17 6.47 11.00 -1.21
CA GLY A 17 5.43 12.04 -1.08
C GLY A 17 4.05 11.47 -0.68
N ILE A 18 3.74 10.23 -1.06
CA ILE A 18 2.50 9.54 -0.67
C ILE A 18 2.54 9.26 0.84
N GLY A 19 3.61 8.62 1.32
CA GLY A 19 3.79 8.31 2.73
C GLY A 19 3.73 9.54 3.62
N GLN A 20 4.43 10.61 3.24
CA GLN A 20 4.39 11.90 3.96
C GLN A 20 2.98 12.52 3.98
N SER A 21 2.25 12.45 2.87
CA SER A 21 0.87 12.97 2.80
C SER A 21 -0.08 12.21 3.72
N VAL A 22 0.07 10.89 3.82
CA VAL A 22 -0.72 10.05 4.74
C VAL A 22 -0.41 10.40 6.19
N ILE A 23 0.88 10.52 6.56
CA ILE A 23 1.30 10.91 7.91
C ILE A 23 0.72 12.28 8.28
N ASN A 24 0.82 13.26 7.39
CA ASN A 24 0.26 14.60 7.60
C ASN A 24 -1.26 14.55 7.78
N ALA A 25 -1.98 13.79 6.96
CA ALA A 25 -3.42 13.62 7.09
C ALA A 25 -3.81 12.99 8.44
N ILE A 26 -3.07 11.97 8.89
CA ILE A 26 -3.29 11.34 10.21
C ILE A 26 -3.09 12.37 11.32
N ARG A 27 -2.01 13.16 11.29
CA ARG A 27 -1.73 14.21 12.30
C ARG A 27 -2.84 15.28 12.34
N LEU A 28 -3.31 15.71 11.17
CA LEU A 28 -4.41 16.69 11.07
C LEU A 28 -5.75 16.13 11.57
N SER A 29 -5.98 14.83 11.43
CA SER A 29 -7.25 14.20 11.80
C SER A 29 -7.55 14.20 13.31
N LYS A 30 -6.53 14.34 14.17
CA LYS A 30 -6.62 14.20 15.63
C LYS A 30 -7.25 12.89 16.11
N LEU A 31 -7.23 11.85 15.25
CA LEU A 31 -7.65 10.50 15.62
C LEU A 31 -6.63 9.89 16.59
N PRO A 32 -7.06 9.00 17.51
CA PRO A 32 -6.16 8.30 18.42
C PRO A 32 -5.39 7.21 17.66
N ILE A 33 -4.37 7.62 16.89
CA ILE A 33 -3.56 6.75 16.04
C ILE A 33 -2.10 6.83 16.51
N LYS A 34 -1.47 5.67 16.67
CA LYS A 34 0.00 5.55 16.75
C LYS A 34 0.50 5.12 15.38
N THR A 35 1.43 5.89 14.83
CA THR A 35 1.96 5.73 13.47
C THR A 35 3.26 4.94 13.46
N PHE A 36 3.35 3.98 12.54
CA PHE A 36 4.54 3.16 12.32
C PHE A 36 5.00 3.37 10.88
N GLY A 37 6.17 3.97 10.70
CA GLY A 37 6.76 4.19 9.39
C GLY A 37 7.54 2.96 8.93
N LEU A 38 7.20 2.43 7.76
CA LEU A 38 7.86 1.30 7.15
C LEU A 38 8.65 1.79 5.94
N ASP A 39 9.95 1.49 5.91
CA ASP A 39 10.80 1.80 4.75
C ASP A 39 11.99 0.84 4.68
N VAL A 40 12.56 0.71 3.49
CA VAL A 40 13.83 0.00 3.29
C VAL A 40 15.01 0.87 3.72
N ASN A 41 14.86 2.19 3.63
CA ASN A 41 15.87 3.16 4.00
C ASN A 41 15.61 3.66 5.43
N PRO A 42 16.50 3.38 6.40
CA PRO A 42 16.34 3.86 7.77
C PRO A 42 16.47 5.39 7.92
N MET A 43 16.91 6.08 6.87
CA MET A 43 17.03 7.53 6.80
C MET A 43 15.92 8.18 5.96
N ALA A 44 14.86 7.45 5.64
CA ALA A 44 13.72 7.99 4.92
C ALA A 44 13.07 9.13 5.72
N PHE A 45 12.82 10.27 5.07
CA PHE A 45 12.40 11.51 5.74
C PHE A 45 11.13 11.34 6.60
N GLY A 46 10.09 10.66 6.09
CA GLY A 46 8.85 10.47 6.83
C GLY A 46 8.96 9.58 8.08
N ILE A 47 10.11 8.93 8.31
CA ILE A 47 10.36 8.20 9.55
C ILE A 47 10.35 9.15 10.76
N TYR A 48 10.92 10.34 10.60
CA TYR A 48 11.03 11.33 11.69
C TYR A 48 9.68 11.95 12.08
N ASP A 49 8.66 11.79 11.24
CA ASP A 49 7.28 12.22 11.50
C ASP A 49 6.38 11.08 12.00
N CYS A 50 6.90 9.86 12.14
CA CYS A 50 6.19 8.70 12.71
C CYS A 50 6.56 8.49 14.18
N ASP A 51 5.69 7.82 14.93
CA ASP A 51 5.97 7.46 16.33
C ASP A 51 7.03 6.36 16.45
N GLU A 52 7.08 5.44 15.48
CA GLU A 52 7.99 4.30 15.46
C GLU A 52 8.47 4.00 14.02
N PHE A 53 9.68 3.47 13.89
CA PHE A 53 10.22 2.97 12.63
C PHE A 53 10.26 1.44 12.59
N ILE A 54 9.87 0.86 11.46
CA ILE A 54 9.98 -0.56 11.18
C ILE A 54 10.72 -0.76 9.85
N ALA A 55 11.97 -1.22 9.93
CA ALA A 55 12.70 -1.64 8.74
C ALA A 55 12.04 -2.85 8.08
N ILE A 56 11.82 -2.75 6.77
CA ILE A 56 11.23 -3.80 5.92
C ILE A 56 12.15 -4.11 4.73
N PRO A 57 12.06 -5.32 4.15
CA PRO A 57 12.81 -5.64 2.94
C PRO A 57 12.24 -4.90 1.72
N PRO A 58 12.98 -4.81 0.61
CA PRO A 58 12.44 -4.34 -0.67
C PRO A 58 11.27 -5.19 -1.16
N VAL A 59 10.27 -4.54 -1.78
CA VAL A 59 9.07 -5.20 -2.33
C VAL A 59 9.37 -6.29 -3.38
N SER A 60 10.57 -6.25 -3.98
CA SER A 60 11.05 -7.25 -4.93
C SER A 60 11.56 -8.55 -4.28
N GLN A 61 11.79 -8.57 -2.96
CA GLN A 61 12.22 -9.79 -2.27
C GLN A 61 11.06 -10.77 -2.11
N LYS A 62 11.35 -12.07 -2.28
CA LYS A 62 10.35 -13.14 -2.28
C LYS A 62 9.64 -13.28 -0.94
N ASP A 63 10.32 -13.00 0.16
CA ASP A 63 9.84 -13.10 1.53
C ASP A 63 9.21 -11.79 2.04
N TYR A 64 9.03 -10.78 1.18
CA TYR A 64 8.53 -9.47 1.57
C TYR A 64 7.20 -9.53 2.34
N VAL A 65 6.20 -10.23 1.80
CA VAL A 65 4.86 -10.32 2.43
C VAL A 65 4.92 -11.07 3.76
N SER A 66 5.63 -12.20 3.82
CA SER A 66 5.79 -12.96 5.08
C SER A 66 6.51 -12.16 6.14
N THR A 67 7.58 -11.45 5.77
CA THR A 67 8.33 -10.58 6.68
C THR A 67 7.46 -9.42 7.15
N LEU A 68 6.68 -8.82 6.26
CA LEU A 68 5.77 -7.74 6.60
C LEU A 68 4.69 -8.18 7.59
N ILE A 69 4.03 -9.32 7.36
CA ILE A 69 3.04 -9.88 8.29
C ILE A 69 3.68 -10.14 9.65
N ALA A 70 4.88 -10.75 9.70
CA ALA A 70 5.58 -11.01 10.95
C ALA A 70 5.90 -9.72 11.73
N LYS A 71 6.31 -8.65 11.02
CA LYS A 71 6.50 -7.33 11.63
C LYS A 71 5.17 -6.76 12.12
N CYS A 72 4.12 -6.80 11.32
CA CYS A 72 2.80 -6.30 11.73
C CYS A 72 2.29 -6.99 13.01
N LEU A 73 2.45 -8.31 13.12
CA LEU A 73 2.11 -9.05 14.34
C LEU A 73 2.97 -8.62 15.54
N LYS A 74 4.30 -8.50 15.35
CA LYS A 74 5.23 -8.06 16.41
C LYS A 74 4.86 -6.68 16.98
N TYR A 75 4.52 -5.74 16.10
CA TYR A 75 4.18 -4.36 16.47
C TYR A 75 2.69 -4.13 16.71
N LYS A 76 1.87 -5.19 16.64
CA LYS A 76 0.41 -5.15 16.82
C LYS A 76 -0.27 -4.14 15.91
N ILE A 77 0.08 -4.15 14.62
CA ILE A 77 -0.48 -3.26 13.61
C ILE A 77 -1.93 -3.64 13.34
N ASP A 78 -2.85 -2.70 13.52
CA ASP A 78 -4.27 -2.86 13.20
C ASP A 78 -4.56 -2.60 11.71
N LEU A 79 -3.84 -1.64 11.12
CA LEU A 79 -4.08 -1.14 9.77
C LEU A 79 -2.77 -0.91 9.02
N LEU A 80 -2.69 -1.39 7.78
CA LEU A 80 -1.56 -1.20 6.87
C LEU A 80 -1.99 -0.37 5.65
N ILE A 81 -1.23 0.68 5.36
CA ILE A 81 -1.44 1.58 4.23
C ILE A 81 -0.24 1.43 3.26
N PRO A 82 -0.45 0.92 2.04
CA PRO A 82 0.60 0.85 1.02
C PRO A 82 1.02 2.25 0.55
N GLY A 83 2.31 2.43 0.29
CA GLY A 83 2.89 3.70 -0.16
C GLY A 83 3.25 3.74 -1.65
N ILE A 84 3.26 2.58 -2.33
CA ILE A 84 3.59 2.47 -3.76
C ILE A 84 2.68 1.48 -4.51
N ASP A 85 2.50 1.69 -5.81
CA ASP A 85 1.61 0.87 -6.65
C ASP A 85 1.91 -0.64 -6.62
N ASN A 86 3.19 -1.02 -6.56
CA ASN A 86 3.58 -2.42 -6.58
C ASN A 86 3.10 -3.14 -5.30
N GLU A 87 3.12 -2.44 -4.16
CA GLU A 87 2.58 -2.97 -2.90
C GLU A 87 1.06 -3.09 -2.96
N VAL A 88 0.37 -2.13 -3.56
CA VAL A 88 -1.10 -2.16 -3.67
C VAL A 88 -1.57 -3.46 -4.33
N LEU A 89 -0.98 -3.84 -5.47
CA LEU A 89 -1.33 -5.09 -6.16
C LEU A 89 -0.91 -6.32 -5.35
N LEU A 90 0.30 -6.31 -4.80
CA LEU A 90 0.86 -7.41 -4.03
C LEU A 90 0.02 -7.71 -2.77
N PHE A 91 -0.41 -6.66 -2.06
CA PHE A 91 -1.27 -6.77 -0.89
C PHE A 91 -2.65 -7.28 -1.27
N ALA A 92 -3.22 -6.80 -2.38
CA ALA A 92 -4.50 -7.27 -2.87
C ALA A 92 -4.50 -8.79 -3.16
N GLN A 93 -3.39 -9.32 -3.68
CA GLN A 93 -3.21 -10.76 -3.90
C GLN A 93 -3.11 -11.58 -2.60
N HIS A 94 -2.66 -10.97 -1.51
CA HIS A 94 -2.43 -11.62 -0.21
C HIS A 94 -3.41 -11.16 0.88
N LEU A 95 -4.54 -10.54 0.50
CA LEU A 95 -5.53 -10.00 1.45
C LEU A 95 -6.00 -11.03 2.48
N LEU A 96 -6.17 -12.28 2.05
CA LEU A 96 -6.56 -13.38 2.94
C LEU A 96 -5.51 -13.59 4.05
N ALA A 97 -4.23 -13.68 3.69
CA ALA A 97 -3.14 -13.88 4.65
C ALA A 97 -3.03 -12.73 5.66
N PHE A 98 -3.22 -11.47 5.22
CA PHE A 98 -3.28 -10.33 6.13
C PHE A 98 -4.52 -10.39 7.05
N SER A 99 -5.68 -10.74 6.50
CA SER A 99 -6.92 -10.84 7.26
C SER A 99 -6.88 -11.96 8.30
N GLU A 100 -6.30 -13.11 7.98
CA GLU A 100 -6.09 -14.24 8.91
C GLU A 100 -5.14 -13.86 10.05
N ALA A 101 -4.17 -12.98 9.78
CA ALA A 101 -3.30 -12.39 10.79
C ALA A 101 -3.95 -11.23 11.58
N GLY A 102 -5.21 -10.88 11.30
CA GLY A 102 -5.92 -9.78 11.97
C GLY A 102 -5.48 -8.37 11.53
N ILE A 103 -4.77 -8.26 10.41
CA ILE A 103 -4.25 -7.00 9.88
C ILE A 103 -5.18 -6.50 8.79
N LYS A 104 -5.76 -5.31 8.98
CA LYS A 104 -6.55 -4.67 7.92
C LYS A 104 -5.60 -3.98 6.93
N VAL A 105 -5.81 -4.17 5.63
CA VAL A 105 -5.01 -3.49 4.60
C VAL A 105 -5.91 -2.57 3.78
N ILE A 106 -5.48 -1.33 3.54
CA ILE A 106 -6.22 -0.39 2.68
C ILE A 106 -5.83 -0.62 1.22
N VAL A 107 -6.54 -1.54 0.58
CA VAL A 107 -6.46 -1.78 -0.87
C VAL A 107 -7.85 -2.11 -1.44
N SER A 108 -8.05 -1.83 -2.72
CA SER A 108 -9.20 -2.32 -3.46
C SER A 108 -9.07 -3.83 -3.77
N ASP A 109 -10.12 -4.44 -4.31
CA ASP A 109 -10.06 -5.85 -4.68
C ASP A 109 -9.03 -6.10 -5.80
N HIS A 110 -8.47 -7.32 -5.79
CA HIS A 110 -7.42 -7.69 -6.73
C HIS A 110 -7.85 -7.58 -8.20
N ARG A 111 -9.11 -7.90 -8.53
CA ARG A 111 -9.58 -7.89 -9.93
C ARG A 111 -9.68 -6.47 -10.46
N PHE A 112 -10.22 -5.55 -9.66
CA PHE A 112 -10.26 -4.14 -10.00
C PHE A 112 -8.85 -3.56 -10.15
N LEU A 113 -7.93 -3.85 -9.23
CA LEU A 113 -6.55 -3.38 -9.33
C LEU A 113 -5.81 -3.95 -10.54
N ALA A 114 -6.03 -5.23 -10.88
CA ALA A 114 -5.46 -5.85 -12.06
C ALA A 114 -5.98 -5.20 -13.36
N LEU A 115 -7.26 -4.84 -13.41
CA LEU A 115 -7.84 -4.07 -14.52
C LEU A 115 -7.19 -2.68 -14.63
N CYS A 116 -7.14 -1.93 -13.53
CA CYS A 116 -6.54 -0.59 -13.48
C CYS A 116 -5.05 -0.58 -13.91
N ARG A 117 -4.31 -1.66 -13.63
CA ARG A 117 -2.88 -1.75 -13.95
C ARG A 117 -2.63 -1.98 -15.44
N ASP A 118 -3.56 -2.64 -16.14
CA ASP A 118 -3.48 -2.86 -17.57
C ASP A 118 -4.17 -1.72 -18.33
N LYS A 119 -3.37 -0.74 -18.77
CA LYS A 119 -3.88 0.45 -19.48
C LYS A 119 -4.76 0.10 -20.69
N ALA A 120 -4.45 -0.98 -21.40
CA ALA A 120 -5.21 -1.37 -22.59
C ALA A 120 -6.57 -1.95 -22.19
N LYS A 121 -6.60 -2.85 -21.21
CA LYS A 121 -7.86 -3.41 -20.68
C LYS A 121 -8.71 -2.34 -20.00
N MET A 122 -8.10 -1.45 -19.23
CA MET A 122 -8.81 -0.34 -18.59
C MET A 122 -9.43 0.60 -19.63
N SER A 123 -8.67 0.96 -20.67
CA SER A 123 -9.18 1.78 -21.78
C SER A 123 -10.34 1.12 -22.51
N ALA A 124 -10.24 -0.19 -22.81
CA ALA A 124 -11.33 -0.94 -23.43
C ALA A 124 -12.58 -0.98 -22.54
N TYR A 125 -12.42 -1.30 -21.25
CA TYR A 125 -13.50 -1.35 -20.27
C TYR A 125 -14.21 0.01 -20.10
N LEU A 126 -13.47 1.11 -20.07
CA LEU A 126 -14.05 2.46 -20.00
C LEU A 126 -14.76 2.86 -21.30
N GLY A 127 -14.29 2.35 -22.44
CA GLY A 127 -14.94 2.52 -23.74
C GLY A 127 -16.30 1.83 -23.81
N GLU A 128 -16.41 0.61 -23.27
CA GLU A 128 -17.70 -0.11 -23.13
C GLU A 128 -18.69 0.64 -22.24
N LEU A 129 -18.20 1.29 -21.18
CA LEU A 129 -19.02 2.09 -20.28
C LEU A 129 -19.39 3.48 -20.84
N SER A 130 -18.97 3.82 -22.05
CA SER A 130 -19.15 5.15 -22.67
C SER A 130 -18.60 6.33 -21.82
N LEU A 131 -17.68 6.06 -20.90
CA LEU A 131 -17.13 7.05 -19.97
C LEU A 131 -15.88 7.77 -20.50
N PHE A 132 -15.14 7.19 -21.45
CA PHE A 132 -13.97 7.84 -22.10
C PHE A 132 -13.57 7.13 -23.40
N SER A 133 -13.06 7.85 -24.40
CA SER A 133 -12.56 7.32 -25.68
C SER A 133 -11.16 7.84 -26.03
N SER A 134 -10.16 7.48 -25.22
CA SER A 134 -8.76 7.64 -25.62
C SER A 134 -8.24 6.30 -26.12
N LYS A 135 -7.83 6.23 -27.40
CA LYS A 135 -7.25 5.00 -27.97
C LYS A 135 -5.94 4.67 -27.25
N ALA A 136 -5.91 3.57 -26.50
CA ALA A 136 -4.65 3.02 -25.99
C ALA A 136 -3.84 2.45 -27.16
N MET A 137 -2.69 3.04 -27.46
CA MET A 137 -1.78 2.53 -28.49
C MET A 137 -0.92 1.41 -27.90
N ILE A 138 -1.19 0.16 -28.31
CA ILE A 138 -0.42 -1.00 -27.86
C ILE A 138 0.84 -1.11 -28.73
N SER A 139 1.99 -0.73 -28.17
CA SER A 139 3.28 -1.07 -28.76
C SER A 139 3.51 -2.58 -28.61
N LYS A 140 3.32 -3.35 -29.69
CA LYS A 140 3.85 -4.72 -29.74
C LYS A 140 5.37 -4.58 -29.78
N ARG A 141 6.05 -5.12 -28.76
CA ARG A 141 7.50 -5.29 -28.78
C ARG A 141 7.82 -6.12 -30.03
N LEU A 142 8.46 -5.52 -31.04
CA LEU A 142 9.06 -6.29 -32.13
C LEU A 142 10.02 -7.28 -31.46
N SER A 143 9.74 -8.57 -31.62
CA SER A 143 10.75 -9.60 -31.46
C SER A 143 11.86 -9.29 -32.46
N LEU A 144 12.93 -8.66 -31.98
CA LEU A 144 14.18 -8.55 -32.73
C LEU A 144 14.71 -9.97 -32.94
N PRO A 145 15.24 -10.29 -34.14
CA PRO A 145 15.80 -11.60 -34.46
C PRO A 145 17.00 -11.95 -33.56
#